data_AF-A0A6I5CKN6-F1
#
_entry.id   AF-A0A6I5CKN6-F1
#
_cell.length_a   1.000
_cell.length_b   1.000
_cell.length_c   1.000
_cell.angle_alpha   90.00
_cell.angle_beta   90.00
_cell.angle_gamma   90.00
#
_symmetry.space_group_name_H-M   'P 1'
#
loop_
_entity.id
_entity.type
_entity.pdbx_description
1 polymer ?
#
loop_
_entity_poly.entity_id
_entity_poly.type
_entity_poly.pdbx_seq_one_letter_code
_entity_poly.pdbx_strand_id
1 'polypeptide(L)'
;RPAPPCFSTEEAAARRRIRRHAVTRTTIEQATERRLAGDWRGACAAARVDLALDLAEIASHCGQDVADALTDDLRHLVPDLLHWHLPRLLGGWTTLDTYRTVVLARYRPVDPAERPGTTPYLYVTTPAMREGPQRVALRFRTVEDERAPGVFGPRTEDWRHARHLWDARHTAGLRERCGGAHDRLPFLRPDGTPRAVDELPTADPGPGDPVARAEWITTLHQRGERGA
;
A
#
# COMPACT_ATOMS: atom_id res chain seq x y z
N ARG A 1 -24.75 17.18 -14.26
CA ARG A 1 -23.29 17.23 -14.53
C ARG A 1 -22.73 15.89 -14.10
N PRO A 2 -22.09 15.08 -14.97
CA PRO A 2 -21.54 13.80 -14.57
C PRO A 2 -20.46 14.01 -13.49
N ALA A 3 -20.35 13.06 -12.56
CA ALA A 3 -19.30 13.09 -11.56
C ALA A 3 -17.95 12.99 -12.30
N PRO A 4 -16.96 13.84 -11.98
CA PRO A 4 -15.65 13.72 -12.61
C PRO A 4 -15.07 12.32 -12.32
N PRO A 5 -14.26 11.78 -13.24
CA PRO A 5 -13.60 10.50 -13.00
C PRO A 5 -12.78 10.56 -11.70
N CYS A 6 -12.66 9.41 -11.04
CA CYS A 6 -11.93 9.29 -9.77
C CYS A 6 -10.47 9.78 -9.83
N PHE A 7 -9.90 9.85 -11.04
CA PHE A 7 -8.61 10.47 -11.35
C PHE A 7 -8.72 11.22 -12.67
N SER A 8 -7.95 12.30 -12.82
CA SER A 8 -7.71 12.89 -14.14
C SER A 8 -7.01 11.89 -15.08
N THR A 9 -7.13 12.09 -16.39
CA THR A 9 -6.44 11.26 -17.40
C THR A 9 -4.93 11.22 -17.18
N GLU A 10 -4.35 12.36 -16.79
CA GLU A 10 -2.92 12.48 -16.47
C GLU A 10 -2.54 11.63 -15.26
N GLU A 11 -3.28 11.74 -14.15
CA GLU A 11 -3.05 10.93 -12.96
C GLU A 11 -3.21 9.44 -13.24
N ALA A 12 -4.22 9.04 -14.02
CA ALA A 12 -4.41 7.66 -14.44
C ALA A 12 -3.21 7.15 -15.28
N ALA A 13 -2.68 7.98 -16.19
CA ALA A 13 -1.49 7.66 -16.97
C ALA A 13 -0.23 7.54 -16.09
N ALA A 14 -0.03 8.46 -15.14
CA ALA A 14 1.06 8.43 -14.18
C ALA A 14 1.00 7.15 -13.32
N ARG A 15 -0.17 6.80 -12.78
CA ARG A 15 -0.38 5.56 -12.01
C ARG A 15 -0.06 4.30 -12.81
N ARG A 16 -0.43 4.24 -14.09
CA ARG A 16 -0.04 3.12 -14.97
C ARG A 16 1.48 3.02 -15.15
N ARG A 17 2.16 4.14 -15.38
CA ARG A 17 3.64 4.17 -15.50
C ARG A 17 4.31 3.74 -14.19
N ILE A 18 3.82 4.22 -13.06
CA ILE A 18 4.29 3.81 -11.72
C ILE A 18 4.20 2.30 -11.56
N ARG A 19 3.02 1.72 -11.83
CA ARG A 19 2.80 0.27 -11.70
C ARG A 19 3.69 -0.55 -12.63
N ARG A 20 4.03 -0.03 -13.80
CA ARG A 20 4.90 -0.70 -14.78
C ARG A 20 6.40 -0.60 -14.47
N HIS A 21 6.86 0.53 -13.91
CA HIS A 21 8.29 0.85 -13.86
C HIS A 21 8.85 1.06 -12.45
N ALA A 22 8.05 1.48 -11.47
CA ALA A 22 8.58 1.77 -10.13
C ALA A 22 8.85 0.51 -9.32
N VAL A 23 8.02 -0.53 -9.52
CA VAL A 23 8.22 -1.88 -8.99
C VAL A 23 7.98 -2.82 -10.16
N THR A 24 9.07 -3.37 -10.70
CA THR A 24 9.03 -4.21 -11.89
C THR A 24 8.55 -5.62 -11.54
N ARG A 25 8.10 -6.38 -12.55
CA ARG A 25 7.74 -7.80 -12.37
C ARG A 25 8.87 -8.60 -11.70
N THR A 26 10.11 -8.41 -12.14
CA THR A 26 11.29 -9.06 -11.55
C THR A 26 11.46 -8.70 -10.07
N THR A 27 11.21 -7.45 -9.68
CA THR A 27 11.24 -7.03 -8.28
C THR A 27 10.21 -7.77 -7.44
N ILE A 28 8.97 -7.90 -7.95
CA ILE A 28 7.87 -8.60 -7.27
C ILE A 28 8.21 -10.09 -7.09
N GLU A 29 8.68 -10.73 -8.16
CA GLU A 29 9.05 -12.15 -8.15
C GLU A 29 10.17 -12.43 -7.14
N GLN A 30 11.25 -11.63 -7.17
CA GLN A 30 12.37 -11.76 -6.24
C GLN A 30 11.97 -11.49 -4.78
N ALA A 31 11.22 -10.41 -4.52
CA ALA A 31 10.77 -10.09 -3.16
C ALA A 31 9.84 -11.18 -2.62
N THR A 32 8.94 -11.70 -3.46
CA THR A 32 8.02 -12.78 -3.11
C THR A 32 8.76 -14.08 -2.80
N GLU A 33 9.72 -14.48 -3.64
CA GLU A 33 10.54 -15.68 -3.42
C GLU A 33 11.25 -15.61 -2.05
N ARG A 34 11.94 -14.50 -1.77
CA ARG A 34 12.64 -14.30 -0.49
C ARG A 34 11.70 -14.32 0.70
N ARG A 35 10.55 -13.65 0.60
CA ARG A 35 9.53 -13.65 1.65
C ARG A 35 9.00 -15.05 1.94
N LEU A 36 8.68 -15.83 0.90
CA LEU A 36 8.21 -17.22 1.06
C LEU A 36 9.27 -18.14 1.65
N ALA A 37 10.56 -17.86 1.42
CA ALA A 37 11.67 -18.54 2.08
C ALA A 37 11.94 -18.05 3.52
N GLY A 38 11.18 -17.07 4.04
CA GLY A 38 11.38 -16.47 5.36
C GLY A 38 12.50 -15.43 5.43
N ASP A 39 13.17 -15.12 4.31
CA ASP A 39 14.21 -14.10 4.18
C ASP A 39 13.61 -12.70 3.98
N TRP A 40 13.00 -12.14 5.02
CA TRP A 40 12.40 -10.81 4.97
C TRP A 40 13.43 -9.70 4.66
N ARG A 41 14.70 -9.89 5.08
CA ARG A 41 15.78 -8.94 4.79
C ARG A 41 16.09 -8.92 3.29
N GLY A 42 16.20 -10.09 2.67
CA GLY A 42 16.37 -10.23 1.23
C GLY A 42 15.18 -9.72 0.44
N ALA A 43 13.95 -9.91 0.94
CA ALA A 43 12.76 -9.33 0.34
C ALA A 43 12.83 -7.79 0.32
N CYS A 44 13.20 -7.17 1.45
CA CYS A 44 13.42 -5.72 1.53
C CYS A 44 14.51 -5.25 0.56
N ALA A 45 15.64 -5.96 0.51
CA ALA A 45 16.75 -5.61 -0.38
C ALA A 45 16.33 -5.66 -1.87
N ALA A 46 15.60 -6.70 -2.29
CA ALA A 46 15.08 -6.83 -3.65
C ALA A 46 14.14 -5.67 -4.01
N ALA A 47 13.31 -5.23 -3.05
CA ALA A 47 12.37 -4.11 -3.20
C ALA A 47 12.99 -2.72 -2.94
N ARG A 48 14.32 -2.60 -2.79
CA ARG A 48 15.03 -1.33 -2.53
C ARG A 48 14.58 -0.63 -1.23
N VAL A 49 14.26 -1.43 -0.21
CA VAL A 49 13.98 -0.98 1.15
C VAL A 49 15.24 -1.19 1.99
N ASP A 50 15.81 -0.09 2.47
CA ASP A 50 16.95 -0.07 3.37
C ASP A 50 16.51 -0.29 4.81
N LEU A 51 17.24 -1.13 5.53
CA LEU A 51 16.96 -1.43 6.94
C LEU A 51 17.72 -0.46 7.83
N ALA A 52 17.00 0.24 8.69
CA ALA A 52 17.54 1.16 9.69
C ALA A 52 16.94 0.85 11.07
N LEU A 53 17.01 -0.43 11.44
CA LEU A 53 16.56 -0.99 12.72
C LEU A 53 17.44 -2.17 13.13
N ASP A 54 17.58 -2.39 14.43
CA ASP A 54 18.28 -3.53 15.03
C ASP A 54 17.34 -4.24 16.02
N LEU A 55 17.02 -5.51 15.75
CA LEU A 55 16.09 -6.28 16.58
C LEU A 55 16.63 -6.55 17.99
N ALA A 56 17.95 -6.69 18.16
CA ALA A 56 18.55 -6.91 19.48
C ALA A 56 18.50 -5.61 20.31
N GLU A 57 18.80 -4.47 19.68
CA GLU A 57 18.63 -3.15 20.32
C GLU A 57 17.16 -2.94 20.73
N ILE A 58 16.21 -3.28 19.85
CA ILE A 58 14.77 -3.16 20.12
C ILE A 58 14.34 -4.07 21.27
N ALA A 59 14.78 -5.33 21.30
CA ALA A 59 14.47 -6.24 22.41
C ALA A 59 14.98 -5.68 23.75
N SER A 60 16.18 -5.11 23.77
CA SER A 60 16.77 -4.52 24.97
C SER A 60 16.02 -3.28 25.47
N HIS A 61 15.53 -2.42 24.58
CA HIS A 61 14.90 -1.14 24.96
C HIS A 61 13.36 -1.24 25.08
N CYS A 62 12.73 -2.12 24.31
CA CYS A 62 11.29 -2.24 24.17
C CYS A 62 10.75 -3.59 24.66
N GLY A 63 11.59 -4.50 25.14
CA GLY A 63 11.17 -5.83 25.60
C GLY A 63 11.09 -6.86 24.47
N GLN A 64 11.20 -8.13 24.87
CA GLN A 64 11.21 -9.25 23.94
C GLN A 64 9.86 -9.43 23.23
N ASP A 65 8.75 -9.14 23.91
CA ASP A 65 7.40 -9.19 23.37
C ASP A 65 7.22 -8.26 22.16
N VAL A 66 7.75 -7.03 22.25
CA VAL A 66 7.72 -6.08 21.12
C VAL A 66 8.62 -6.55 19.99
N ALA A 67 9.81 -7.07 20.30
CA ALA A 67 10.73 -7.56 19.28
C ALA A 67 10.18 -8.78 18.52
N ASP A 68 9.48 -9.69 19.22
CA ASP A 68 8.85 -10.86 18.61
C ASP A 68 7.67 -10.45 17.72
N ALA A 69 6.81 -9.54 18.18
CA ALA A 69 5.69 -9.03 17.40
C ALA A 69 6.16 -8.24 16.16
N LEU A 70 7.22 -7.43 16.30
CA LEU A 70 7.86 -6.76 15.17
C LEU A 70 8.46 -7.77 14.18
N THR A 71 9.12 -8.82 14.67
CA THR A 71 9.72 -9.86 13.83
C THR A 71 8.64 -10.62 13.04
N ASP A 72 7.49 -10.90 13.66
CA ASP A 72 6.34 -11.51 12.99
C ASP A 72 5.81 -10.62 11.86
N ASP A 73 5.61 -9.33 12.11
CA ASP A 73 5.22 -8.37 11.06
C ASP A 73 6.26 -8.28 9.93
N LEU A 74 7.55 -8.29 10.25
CA LEU A 74 8.62 -8.25 9.24
C LEU A 74 8.64 -9.49 8.36
N ARG A 75 8.37 -10.69 8.91
CA ARG A 75 8.26 -11.93 8.14
C ARG A 75 7.10 -11.90 7.13
N HIS A 76 6.06 -11.12 7.42
CA HIS A 76 4.89 -10.96 6.56
C HIS A 76 4.91 -9.68 5.72
N LEU A 77 5.96 -8.86 5.82
CA LEU A 77 6.12 -7.64 5.04
C LEU A 77 6.21 -7.96 3.54
N VAL A 78 5.43 -7.25 2.74
CA VAL A 78 5.42 -7.27 1.27
C VAL A 78 6.01 -5.94 0.78
N PRO A 79 7.34 -5.81 0.73
CA PRO A 79 8.01 -4.51 0.55
C PRO A 79 7.83 -3.94 -0.86
N ASP A 80 7.65 -4.80 -1.86
CA ASP A 80 7.33 -4.44 -3.24
C ASP A 80 5.91 -3.84 -3.36
N LEU A 81 4.92 -4.43 -2.68
CA LEU A 81 3.57 -3.88 -2.59
C LEU A 81 3.55 -2.55 -1.84
N LEU A 82 4.26 -2.47 -0.71
CA LEU A 82 4.43 -1.22 0.04
C LEU A 82 4.97 -0.12 -0.88
N HIS A 83 6.06 -0.38 -1.61
CA HIS A 83 6.69 0.60 -2.51
C HIS A 83 5.75 1.05 -3.64
N TRP A 84 4.90 0.15 -4.10
CA TRP A 84 3.85 0.45 -5.06
C TRP A 84 2.88 1.51 -4.52
N HIS A 85 2.48 1.44 -3.26
CA HIS A 85 1.44 2.30 -2.70
C HIS A 85 1.96 3.59 -2.06
N LEU A 86 3.27 3.74 -1.86
CA LEU A 86 3.83 4.91 -1.20
C LEU A 86 3.42 6.23 -1.88
N PRO A 87 3.34 7.34 -1.12
CA PRO A 87 3.04 8.66 -1.66
C PRO A 87 4.00 9.05 -2.79
N ARG A 88 3.45 9.69 -3.82
CA ARG A 88 4.18 10.06 -5.04
C ARG A 88 3.87 11.49 -5.45
N LEU A 89 4.87 12.15 -6.00
CA LEU A 89 4.70 13.39 -6.75
C LEU A 89 4.07 13.03 -8.11
N LEU A 90 2.85 13.50 -8.33
CA LEU A 90 2.14 13.41 -9.60
C LEU A 90 2.25 14.75 -10.37
N GLY A 91 1.62 14.88 -11.53
CA GLY A 91 1.78 16.06 -12.40
C GLY A 91 3.05 15.97 -13.26
N GLY A 92 3.10 15.00 -14.17
CA GLY A 92 4.27 14.66 -14.98
C GLY A 92 5.35 13.81 -14.29
N TRP A 93 5.36 13.75 -12.95
CA TRP A 93 6.28 12.92 -12.17
C TRP A 93 5.70 11.55 -11.83
N THR A 94 6.58 10.62 -11.46
CA THR A 94 6.22 9.28 -10.98
C THR A 94 7.05 8.84 -9.78
N THR A 95 7.93 9.72 -9.28
CA THR A 95 8.83 9.45 -8.16
C THR A 95 8.10 9.54 -6.83
N LEU A 96 8.67 8.93 -5.81
CA LEU A 96 8.20 9.04 -4.43
C LEU A 96 8.20 10.51 -4.01
N ASP A 97 7.17 10.90 -3.27
CA ASP A 97 7.13 12.22 -2.63
C ASP A 97 8.21 12.28 -1.57
N THR A 98 8.85 13.44 -1.40
CA THR A 98 10.06 13.55 -0.60
C THR A 98 9.74 13.81 0.87
N TYR A 99 10.63 13.34 1.76
CA TYR A 99 10.53 13.58 3.20
C TYR A 99 9.19 13.18 3.84
N ARG A 100 8.53 12.14 3.31
CA ARG A 100 7.31 11.57 3.88
C ARG A 100 7.69 10.48 4.88
N THR A 101 6.94 10.42 5.97
CA THR A 101 6.93 9.27 6.88
C THR A 101 5.65 8.48 6.65
N VAL A 102 5.73 7.16 6.61
CA VAL A 102 4.55 6.29 6.50
C VAL A 102 4.59 5.29 7.64
N VAL A 103 3.70 5.47 8.62
CA VAL A 103 3.64 4.66 9.84
C VAL A 103 2.89 3.37 9.54
N LEU A 104 3.55 2.23 9.74
CA LEU A 104 3.02 0.91 9.41
C LEU A 104 2.39 0.22 10.62
N ALA A 105 3.04 0.27 11.79
CA ALA A 105 2.57 -0.44 12.97
C ALA A 105 3.01 0.22 14.27
N ARG A 106 2.28 -0.13 15.34
CA ARG A 106 2.55 0.21 16.73
C ARG A 106 2.35 -1.06 17.55
N TYR A 107 3.26 -1.35 18.47
CA TYR A 107 3.28 -2.64 19.21
C TYR A 107 2.86 -2.54 20.67
N ARG A 108 2.40 -1.36 21.10
CA ARG A 108 1.83 -1.15 22.42
C ARG A 108 0.47 -0.45 22.28
N PRO A 109 -0.48 -0.62 23.21
CA PRO A 109 -1.71 0.16 23.29
C PRO A 109 -1.43 1.62 23.67
N VAL A 110 -2.31 2.55 23.27
CA VAL A 110 -2.11 3.98 23.60
C VAL A 110 -2.42 4.16 25.07
N ASP A 111 -1.47 4.68 25.83
CA ASP A 111 -1.69 5.01 27.24
C ASP A 111 -2.27 6.44 27.32
N PRO A 112 -3.38 6.67 28.03
CA PRO A 112 -3.93 8.02 28.21
C PRO A 112 -2.96 9.05 28.81
N ALA A 113 -1.96 8.61 29.58
CA ALA A 113 -0.92 9.46 30.16
C ALA A 113 0.30 9.66 29.23
N GLU A 114 0.32 9.02 28.07
CA GLU A 114 1.42 9.06 27.13
C GLU A 114 1.63 10.45 26.52
N ARG A 115 2.90 10.83 26.36
CA ARG A 115 3.27 12.05 25.65
C ARG A 115 3.67 11.73 24.20
N PRO A 116 3.43 12.64 23.25
CA PRO A 116 3.96 12.50 21.90
C PRO A 116 5.47 12.26 21.89
N GLY A 117 5.96 11.45 20.97
CA GLY A 117 7.38 11.16 20.80
C GLY A 117 7.95 10.22 21.86
N THR A 118 7.12 9.48 22.60
CA THR A 118 7.58 8.50 23.60
C THR A 118 7.49 7.06 23.11
N THR A 119 6.46 6.72 22.33
CA THR A 119 6.31 5.35 21.81
C THR A 119 6.98 5.20 20.44
N PRO A 120 7.78 4.13 20.23
CA PRO A 120 8.31 3.80 18.93
C PRO A 120 7.27 3.15 18.01
N TYR A 121 7.43 3.40 16.72
CA TYR A 121 6.60 2.89 15.64
C TYR A 121 7.46 2.18 14.60
N LEU A 122 6.90 1.18 13.93
CA LEU A 122 7.45 0.71 12.65
C LEU A 122 6.97 1.66 11.55
N TYR A 123 7.90 2.24 10.80
CA TYR A 123 7.58 3.16 9.71
C TYR A 123 8.61 3.11 8.60
N VAL A 124 8.26 3.64 7.43
CA VAL A 124 9.21 3.91 6.35
C VAL A 124 9.34 5.41 6.11
N THR A 125 10.50 5.87 5.66
CA THR A 125 10.66 7.23 5.12
C THR A 125 10.98 7.18 3.64
N THR A 126 10.40 8.13 2.90
CA THR A 126 10.71 8.32 1.48
C THR A 126 12.02 9.10 1.28
N PRO A 127 12.58 9.11 0.06
CA PRO A 127 13.82 9.80 -0.24
C PRO A 127 13.80 11.31 0.08
N ALA A 128 14.98 11.87 0.34
CA ALA A 128 15.18 13.31 0.51
C ALA A 128 15.16 14.08 -0.83
N MET A 129 15.41 13.39 -1.94
CA MET A 129 15.53 14.00 -3.26
C MET A 129 14.54 13.38 -4.25
N ARG A 130 13.88 14.23 -5.03
CA ARG A 130 12.98 13.81 -6.11
C ARG A 130 13.75 13.09 -7.21
N GLU A 131 14.89 13.67 -7.60
CA GLU A 131 15.79 13.18 -8.65
C GLU A 131 16.97 12.47 -7.98
N GLY A 132 16.77 11.18 -7.70
CA GLY A 132 17.76 10.35 -7.04
C GLY A 132 17.26 8.91 -6.88
N PRO A 133 18.07 8.02 -6.29
CA PRO A 133 17.66 6.66 -6.01
C PRO A 133 16.34 6.63 -5.22
N GLN A 134 15.34 5.92 -5.75
CA GLN A 134 14.00 5.82 -5.15
C GLN A 134 13.95 4.74 -4.04
N ARG A 135 14.93 4.77 -3.14
CA ARG A 135 15.08 3.83 -2.02
C ARG A 135 14.41 4.39 -0.78
N VAL A 136 13.73 3.54 -0.03
CA VAL A 136 13.07 3.93 1.23
C VAL A 136 13.77 3.27 2.39
N ALA A 137 13.66 3.85 3.57
CA ALA A 137 14.30 3.27 4.76
C ALA A 137 13.25 2.88 5.80
N LEU A 138 13.26 1.60 6.18
CA LEU A 138 12.42 0.99 7.21
C LEU A 138 13.06 1.18 8.58
N ARG A 139 12.31 1.76 9.52
CA ARG A 139 12.79 2.18 10.84
C ARG A 139 11.84 1.73 11.93
N PHE A 140 12.40 1.58 13.12
CA PHE A 140 11.64 1.38 14.35
C PHE A 140 12.08 2.39 15.42
N ARG A 141 11.42 3.55 15.49
CA ARG A 141 11.77 4.67 16.38
C ARG A 141 10.54 5.54 16.66
N THR A 142 10.67 6.54 17.52
CA THR A 142 9.65 7.59 17.67
C THR A 142 9.53 8.42 16.38
N VAL A 143 8.38 9.04 16.15
CA VAL A 143 8.08 9.82 14.94
C VAL A 143 8.02 11.30 15.30
N GLU A 144 8.86 12.12 14.68
CA GLU A 144 8.99 13.55 15.02
C GLU A 144 7.72 14.37 14.79
N ASP A 145 6.91 13.99 13.80
CA ASP A 145 5.67 14.70 13.44
C ASP A 145 4.45 14.20 14.23
N GLU A 146 4.64 13.43 15.31
CA GLU A 146 3.57 13.03 16.21
C GLU A 146 3.11 14.24 17.06
N ARG A 147 1.82 14.59 16.93
CA ARG A 147 1.19 15.76 17.57
C ARG A 147 0.43 15.42 18.84
N ALA A 148 -0.16 14.24 18.88
CA ALA A 148 -0.75 13.58 20.04
C ALA A 148 -0.42 12.08 19.94
N PRO A 149 -0.50 11.27 21.01
CA PRO A 149 -0.25 9.83 20.93
C PRO A 149 -1.04 9.16 19.80
N GLY A 150 -0.33 8.69 18.77
CA GLY A 150 -0.92 8.08 17.58
C GLY A 150 -1.63 9.05 16.62
N VAL A 151 -1.41 10.35 16.72
CA VAL A 151 -1.95 11.37 15.81
C VAL A 151 -0.79 12.13 15.19
N PHE A 152 -0.70 12.13 13.86
CA PHE A 152 0.44 12.67 13.14
C PHE A 152 0.10 13.91 12.32
N GLY A 153 1.12 14.72 12.06
CA GLY A 153 1.03 15.90 11.22
C GLY A 153 1.00 15.59 9.71
N PRO A 154 0.98 16.65 8.88
CA PRO A 154 0.69 16.54 7.44
C PRO A 154 1.79 15.88 6.61
N ARG A 155 2.99 15.62 7.18
CA ARG A 155 4.09 14.93 6.49
C ARG A 155 4.12 13.43 6.76
N THR A 156 3.16 12.93 7.53
CA THR A 156 3.10 11.55 7.96
C THR A 156 1.79 10.92 7.53
N GLU A 157 1.88 9.81 6.79
CA GLU A 157 0.75 8.95 6.48
C GLU A 157 0.59 7.90 7.58
N ASP A 158 -0.64 7.70 8.03
CA ASP A 158 -0.97 6.64 8.99
C ASP A 158 -1.53 5.42 8.28
N TRP A 159 -0.70 4.38 8.15
CA TRP A 159 -1.06 3.12 7.52
C TRP A 159 -1.22 1.97 8.53
N ARG A 160 -1.33 2.28 9.83
CA ARG A 160 -1.55 1.26 10.87
C ARG A 160 -2.82 0.45 10.63
N HIS A 161 -3.84 1.08 10.06
CA HIS A 161 -5.11 0.46 9.69
C HIS A 161 -5.20 0.06 8.20
N ALA A 162 -4.11 0.27 7.45
CA ALA A 162 -4.01 -0.03 6.02
C ALA A 162 -3.05 -1.20 5.76
N ARG A 163 -3.06 -2.22 6.62
CA ARG A 163 -2.21 -3.43 6.51
C ARG A 163 -2.28 -4.11 5.14
N HIS A 164 -3.42 -4.04 4.45
CA HIS A 164 -3.58 -4.54 3.09
C HIS A 164 -2.64 -3.92 2.04
N LEU A 165 -1.95 -2.82 2.37
CA LEU A 165 -0.95 -2.17 1.51
C LEU A 165 0.47 -2.70 1.71
N TRP A 166 0.74 -3.53 2.72
CA TRP A 166 2.11 -3.93 3.06
C TRP A 166 2.25 -5.29 3.77
N ASP A 167 1.19 -5.89 4.30
CA ASP A 167 1.22 -7.14 5.06
C ASP A 167 0.53 -8.26 4.28
N ALA A 168 1.27 -9.36 4.01
CA ALA A 168 0.84 -10.49 3.22
C ALA A 168 -0.48 -11.09 3.71
N ARG A 169 -0.70 -11.09 5.04
CA ARG A 169 -1.90 -11.66 5.69
C ARG A 169 -3.17 -10.86 5.41
N HIS A 170 -3.02 -9.61 4.96
CA HIS A 170 -4.13 -8.67 4.77
C HIS A 170 -4.31 -8.22 3.32
N THR A 171 -3.49 -8.69 2.38
CA THR A 171 -3.53 -8.22 0.97
C THR A 171 -4.86 -8.50 0.27
N ALA A 172 -5.63 -9.50 0.72
CA ALA A 172 -6.98 -9.76 0.23
C ALA A 172 -7.91 -8.52 0.36
N GLY A 173 -7.75 -7.73 1.43
CA GLY A 173 -8.53 -6.51 1.64
C GLY A 173 -8.30 -5.41 0.60
N LEU A 174 -7.21 -5.48 -0.19
CA LEU A 174 -7.00 -4.57 -1.32
C LEU A 174 -8.07 -4.78 -2.40
N ARG A 175 -8.45 -6.04 -2.64
CA ARG A 175 -9.44 -6.41 -3.66
C ARG A 175 -10.81 -5.85 -3.34
N GLU A 176 -11.26 -6.04 -2.10
CA GLU A 176 -12.54 -5.55 -1.59
C GLU A 176 -12.63 -4.03 -1.68
N ARG A 177 -11.55 -3.31 -1.31
CA ARG A 177 -11.48 -1.85 -1.39
C ARG A 177 -11.49 -1.30 -2.81
N CYS A 178 -11.15 -2.13 -3.80
CA CYS A 178 -11.26 -1.79 -5.22
C CYS A 178 -12.62 -2.21 -5.83
N GLY A 179 -13.61 -2.54 -5.01
CA GLY A 179 -14.94 -2.96 -5.47
C GLY A 179 -15.00 -4.40 -5.98
N GLY A 180 -13.96 -5.20 -5.72
CA GLY A 180 -13.95 -6.63 -5.99
C GLY A 180 -14.65 -7.44 -4.91
N ALA A 181 -14.88 -8.72 -5.22
CA ALA A 181 -15.30 -9.74 -4.27
C ALA A 181 -14.16 -10.76 -4.10
N HIS A 182 -14.41 -11.84 -3.35
CA HIS A 182 -13.41 -12.86 -3.00
C HIS A 182 -12.60 -13.41 -4.20
N ASP A 183 -13.20 -13.50 -5.38
CA ASP A 183 -12.64 -14.16 -6.56
C ASP A 183 -12.03 -13.19 -7.59
N ARG A 184 -12.57 -11.98 -7.77
CA ARG A 184 -12.13 -11.06 -8.84
C ARG A 184 -12.41 -9.57 -8.56
N LEU A 185 -11.70 -8.73 -9.30
CA LEU A 185 -11.97 -7.29 -9.41
C LEU A 185 -12.97 -7.02 -10.55
N PRO A 186 -13.71 -5.90 -10.52
CA PRO A 186 -14.49 -5.46 -11.68
C PRO A 186 -13.60 -5.35 -12.92
N PHE A 187 -14.13 -5.80 -14.07
CA PHE A 187 -13.47 -5.81 -15.38
C PHE A 187 -12.26 -6.74 -15.51
N LEU A 188 -11.93 -7.51 -14.48
CA LEU A 188 -10.86 -8.50 -14.51
C LEU A 188 -11.43 -9.90 -14.26
N ARG A 189 -10.79 -10.90 -14.87
CA ARG A 189 -10.95 -12.30 -14.51
C ARG A 189 -10.24 -12.60 -13.18
N PRO A 190 -10.51 -13.74 -12.53
CA PRO A 190 -9.85 -14.11 -11.28
C PRO A 190 -8.31 -14.14 -11.36
N ASP A 191 -7.75 -14.44 -12.53
CA ASP A 191 -6.31 -14.43 -12.81
C ASP A 191 -5.73 -13.02 -13.04
N GLY A 192 -6.57 -11.98 -12.98
CA GLY A 192 -6.19 -10.59 -13.20
C GLY A 192 -6.16 -10.15 -14.66
N THR A 193 -6.51 -11.02 -15.62
CA THR A 193 -6.59 -10.63 -17.03
C THR A 193 -7.83 -9.77 -17.31
N PRO A 194 -7.76 -8.78 -18.23
CA PRO A 194 -8.93 -8.00 -18.60
C PRO A 194 -10.04 -8.85 -19.21
N ARG A 195 -11.28 -8.61 -18.77
CA ARG A 195 -12.48 -9.22 -19.38
C ARG A 195 -12.78 -8.58 -20.73
N ALA A 196 -13.28 -9.38 -21.66
CA ALA A 196 -13.75 -8.91 -22.95
C ALA A 196 -15.13 -8.24 -22.81
N VAL A 197 -15.48 -7.36 -23.74
CA VAL A 197 -16.72 -6.55 -23.68
C VAL A 197 -17.98 -7.43 -23.73
N ASP A 198 -17.93 -8.52 -24.47
CA ASP A 198 -18.99 -9.53 -24.60
C ASP A 198 -19.17 -10.40 -23.35
N GLU A 199 -18.19 -10.42 -22.45
CA GLU A 199 -18.30 -11.09 -21.14
C GLU A 199 -19.00 -10.20 -20.09
N LEU A 200 -19.14 -8.90 -20.35
CA LEU A 200 -19.72 -7.97 -19.39
C LEU A 200 -21.26 -8.08 -19.36
N PRO A 201 -21.89 -7.91 -18.20
CA PRO A 201 -23.34 -7.98 -18.06
C PRO A 201 -24.05 -6.94 -18.92
N THR A 202 -24.99 -7.42 -19.76
CA THR A 202 -25.84 -6.57 -20.62
C THR A 202 -27.17 -6.20 -19.97
N ALA A 203 -27.55 -6.88 -18.90
CA ALA A 203 -28.74 -6.64 -18.07
C ALA A 203 -28.36 -6.63 -16.57
N ASP A 204 -29.27 -6.18 -15.69
CA ASP A 204 -29.03 -6.14 -14.25
C ASP A 204 -28.76 -7.55 -13.70
N PRO A 205 -27.55 -7.83 -13.17
CA PRO A 205 -27.21 -9.14 -12.61
C PRO A 205 -27.83 -9.38 -11.21
N GLY A 206 -28.54 -8.39 -10.65
CA GLY A 206 -29.13 -8.48 -9.32
C GLY A 206 -28.11 -8.30 -8.19
N PRO A 207 -28.53 -8.48 -6.91
CA PRO A 207 -27.68 -8.20 -5.76
C PRO A 207 -26.69 -9.33 -5.42
N GLY A 208 -26.83 -10.52 -6.02
CA GLY A 208 -26.03 -11.71 -5.69
C GLY A 208 -24.60 -11.68 -6.21
N ASP A 209 -24.30 -10.85 -7.22
CA ASP A 209 -22.95 -10.60 -7.73
C ASP A 209 -22.64 -9.10 -7.69
N PRO A 210 -22.06 -8.59 -6.60
CA PRO A 210 -21.74 -7.17 -6.48
C PRO A 210 -20.70 -6.72 -7.51
N VAL A 211 -19.83 -7.62 -7.99
CA VAL A 211 -18.81 -7.30 -8.99
C VAL A 211 -19.45 -7.12 -10.36
N ALA A 212 -20.29 -8.07 -10.80
CA ALA A 212 -21.05 -7.92 -12.04
C ALA A 212 -21.96 -6.70 -11.99
N ARG A 213 -22.59 -6.42 -10.83
CA ARG A 213 -23.43 -5.23 -10.68
C ARG A 213 -22.62 -3.93 -10.85
N ALA A 214 -21.42 -3.86 -10.30
CA ALA A 214 -20.52 -2.73 -10.51
C ALA A 214 -20.10 -2.58 -11.99
N GLU A 215 -19.79 -3.69 -12.67
CA GLU A 215 -19.48 -3.72 -14.11
C GLU A 215 -20.64 -3.20 -14.97
N TRP A 216 -21.86 -3.64 -14.66
CA TRP A 216 -23.09 -3.23 -15.35
C TRP A 216 -23.37 -1.74 -15.19
N ILE A 217 -23.39 -1.22 -13.95
CA ILE A 217 -23.63 0.20 -13.66
C ILE A 217 -22.63 1.10 -14.38
N THR A 218 -21.34 0.75 -14.32
CA THR A 218 -20.28 1.49 -15.00
C THR A 218 -20.47 1.51 -16.52
N THR A 219 -20.83 0.36 -17.11
CA THR A 219 -21.08 0.24 -18.55
C THR A 219 -22.29 1.07 -18.99
N LEU A 220 -23.37 1.07 -18.19
CA LEU A 220 -24.54 1.92 -18.42
C LEU A 220 -24.17 3.41 -18.42
N HIS A 221 -23.37 3.83 -17.45
CA HIS A 221 -22.91 5.22 -17.36
C HIS A 221 -22.13 5.63 -18.62
N GLN A 222 -21.15 4.82 -19.03
CA GLN A 222 -20.35 5.08 -20.23
C GLN A 222 -21.17 5.11 -21.53
N ARG A 223 -22.23 4.29 -21.64
CA ARG A 223 -23.14 4.33 -22.79
C ARG A 223 -23.99 5.60 -22.80
N GLY A 224 -24.46 6.02 -21.62
CA GLY A 224 -25.19 7.28 -21.46
C GLY A 224 -24.34 8.51 -21.81
N GLU A 225 -23.04 8.49 -21.52
CA GLU A 225 -22.11 9.56 -21.90
C GLU A 225 -21.79 9.61 -23.41
N ARG A 226 -21.87 8.48 -24.13
CA ARG A 226 -21.64 8.45 -25.59
C ARG A 226 -22.87 8.83 -26.43
N GLY A 227 -24.04 8.94 -25.79
CA GLY A 227 -25.31 9.25 -26.45
C GLY A 227 -25.75 10.71 -26.36
N ALA A 228 -24.92 11.61 -25.82
CA ALA A 228 -25.13 13.05 -25.69
C ALA A 228 -24.02 13.83 -26.41
#